data_AF-A0A2H5V684-F1
#
_entry.id   AF-A0A2H5V684-F1
#
_cell.length_a   1.000
_cell.length_b   1.000
_cell.length_c   1.000
_cell.angle_alpha   90.00
_cell.angle_beta   90.00
_cell.angle_gamma   90.00
#
_symmetry.space_group_name_H-M   'P 1'
#
loop_
_entity.id
_entity.type
_entity.pdbx_description
1 polymer ?
#
loop_
_entity_poly.entity_id
_entity_poly.type
_entity_poly.pdbx_seq_one_letter_code
_entity_poly.pdbx_strand_id
1 'polypeptide(L)' 'MVGRIYRASECTGYLAAKRHPVPSLTITLYNITGDKVAEDVKIPVDTGYEGPIMLTSELYRFFMKAELPRSLWRS' A
#
# COMPACT_ATOMS: atom_id res chain seq x y z
N MET A 1 9.24 -25.79 -25.98
CA MET A 1 8.60 -25.07 -24.86
C MET A 1 9.65 -24.89 -23.77
N VAL A 2 10.16 -23.69 -23.56
CA VAL A 2 11.12 -23.42 -22.47
C VAL A 2 10.30 -22.97 -21.27
N GLY A 3 10.08 -23.87 -20.31
CA GLY A 3 9.32 -23.57 -19.10
C GLY A 3 10.08 -22.56 -18.24
N ARG A 4 9.41 -21.49 -17.80
CA ARG A 4 9.97 -20.57 -16.80
C ARG A 4 9.90 -21.24 -15.43
N ILE A 5 11.05 -21.39 -14.79
CA ILE A 5 11.15 -21.87 -13.41
C ILE A 5 11.10 -20.65 -12.51
N TYR A 6 10.11 -20.59 -11.64
CA TYR A 6 9.98 -19.55 -10.63
C TYR A 6 10.39 -20.12 -9.28
N ARG A 7 11.24 -19.39 -8.54
CA ARG A 7 11.62 -19.69 -7.17
C ARG A 7 11.15 -18.55 -6.28
N ALA A 8 10.40 -18.85 -5.23
CA ALA A 8 10.01 -17.86 -4.24
C ALA A 8 11.28 -17.33 -3.55
N SER A 9 11.47 -16.01 -3.56
CA SER A 9 12.57 -15.35 -2.87
C SER A 9 12.25 -15.14 -1.39
N GLU A 10 11.08 -14.54 -1.11
CA GLU A 10 10.67 -14.15 0.24
C GLU A 10 9.14 -14.26 0.40
N CYS A 11 8.71 -14.50 1.63
CA CYS A 11 7.29 -14.50 1.99
C CYS A 11 6.86 -13.09 2.41
N THR A 12 5.65 -12.70 2.04
CA THR A 12 5.04 -11.43 2.48
C THR A 12 4.79 -11.45 4.00
N GLY A 13 4.87 -10.28 4.64
CA GLY A 13 4.51 -10.13 6.05
C GLY A 13 3.02 -10.37 6.29
N TYR A 14 2.62 -10.63 7.53
CA TYR A 14 1.22 -10.79 7.92
C TYR A 14 0.79 -9.73 8.92
N LEU A 15 -0.45 -9.26 8.80
CA LEU A 15 -1.12 -8.39 9.76
C LEU A 15 -2.10 -9.20 10.61
N ALA A 16 -2.29 -8.79 11.86
CA ALA A 16 -3.33 -9.35 12.72
C ALA A 16 -4.72 -8.93 12.21
N ALA A 17 -5.63 -9.90 12.05
CA ALA A 17 -7.04 -9.63 11.76
C ALA A 17 -7.93 -10.48 12.68
N LYS A 18 -9.24 -10.21 12.67
CA LYS A 18 -10.20 -10.79 13.64
C LYS A 18 -10.23 -12.32 13.69
N ARG A 19 -9.97 -13.00 12.57
CA ARG A 19 -10.14 -14.46 12.47
C ARG A 19 -8.84 -15.19 12.13
N HIS A 20 -8.15 -14.75 11.09
CA HIS A 20 -6.86 -15.28 10.67
C HIS A 20 -5.93 -14.13 10.28
N PRO A 21 -4.61 -14.25 10.48
CA PRO A 21 -3.66 -13.28 9.96
C PRO A 21 -3.81 -13.10 8.45
N VAL A 22 -3.78 -11.87 7.98
CA VAL A 22 -3.91 -11.54 6.56
C VAL A 22 -2.55 -11.21 5.96
N PRO A 23 -2.23 -11.70 4.75
CA PRO A 23 -1.00 -11.30 4.07
C PRO A 23 -1.01 -9.79 3.84
N SER A 24 0.16 -9.18 3.92
CA SER A 24 0.34 -7.74 3.85
C SER A 24 1.51 -7.37 2.97
N LEU A 25 1.36 -6.28 2.25
CA LEU A 25 2.40 -5.66 1.45
C LEU A 25 2.80 -4.35 2.11
N THR A 26 4.11 -4.13 2.19
CA THR A 26 4.68 -2.84 2.56
C THR A 26 4.78 -2.00 1.30
N ILE A 27 4.10 -0.87 1.28
CA ILE A 27 4.13 0.05 0.14
C ILE A 27 4.61 1.43 0.58
N THR A 28 5.27 2.11 -0.36
CA THR A 28 5.58 3.54 -0.24
C THR A 28 4.71 4.28 -1.23
N LEU A 29 4.08 5.35 -0.77
CA LEU A 29 3.16 6.15 -1.55
C LEU A 29 3.80 7.49 -1.88
N TYR A 30 3.68 7.87 -3.16
CA TYR A 30 4.29 9.05 -3.75
C TYR A 30 3.20 10.00 -4.23
N ASN A 31 3.45 11.31 -4.19
CA ASN A 31 2.56 12.30 -4.81
C ASN A 31 2.88 12.47 -6.30
N ILE A 32 2.13 13.35 -6.97
CA ILE A 32 2.32 13.66 -8.39
C ILE A 32 3.68 14.29 -8.72
N THR A 33 4.34 14.93 -7.74
CA THR A 33 5.69 15.50 -7.89
C THR A 33 6.81 14.48 -7.62
N GLY A 34 6.46 13.25 -7.22
CA GLY A 34 7.42 12.19 -6.91
C GLY A 34 7.98 12.24 -5.49
N ASP A 35 7.45 13.11 -4.63
CA ASP A 35 7.81 13.16 -3.22
C ASP A 35 7.18 11.98 -2.48
N LYS A 36 7.94 11.42 -1.54
CA LYS A 36 7.43 10.40 -0.63
C LYS A 36 6.46 11.02 0.38
N VAL A 37 5.26 10.48 0.40
CA VAL A 37 4.17 10.99 1.22
C VAL A 37 3.95 10.11 2.45
N ALA A 38 3.97 8.80 2.26
CA ALA A 38 3.89 7.82 3.33
C ALA A 38 4.83 6.65 3.02
N GLU A 39 5.71 6.34 3.97
CA GLU A 39 6.64 5.23 3.90
C GLU A 39 6.12 4.07 4.77
N ASP A 40 6.52 2.85 4.42
CA ASP A 40 6.25 1.62 5.16
C ASP A 40 4.77 1.36 5.50
N VAL A 41 3.85 1.78 4.64
CA VAL A 41 2.42 1.55 4.82
C VAL A 41 2.14 0.08 4.58
N LYS A 42 1.70 -0.63 5.63
CA LYS A 42 1.30 -2.03 5.54
C LYS A 42 -0.17 -2.12 5.15
N ILE A 43 -0.44 -2.71 3.99
CA ILE A 43 -1.81 -2.90 3.49
C ILE A 43 -2.12 -4.40 3.38
N PRO A 44 -3.28 -4.86 3.85
CA PRO A 44 -3.70 -6.24 3.67
C PRO A 44 -3.98 -6.54 2.19
N VAL A 45 -3.55 -7.71 1.72
CA VAL A 45 -3.89 -8.19 0.38
C VAL A 45 -5.27 -8.84 0.43
N ASP A 46 -6.25 -8.18 -0.18
CA ASP A 46 -7.60 -8.72 -0.33
C ASP A 46 -7.79 -9.26 -1.76
N THR A 47 -7.80 -10.58 -1.90
CA THR A 47 -8.02 -11.25 -3.19
C THR A 47 -9.47 -11.19 -3.68
N GLY A 48 -10.40 -10.78 -2.82
CA GLY A 48 -11.82 -10.64 -3.15
C GLY A 48 -12.23 -9.22 -3.53
N TYR A 49 -11.33 -8.24 -3.43
CA TYR A 49 -11.59 -6.87 -3.80
C TYR A 49 -11.20 -6.60 -5.26
N GLU A 50 -12.17 -6.14 -6.06
CA GLU A 50 -11.92 -5.68 -7.43
C GLU A 50 -11.68 -4.16 -7.41
N GLY A 51 -10.41 -3.78 -7.35
CA GLY A 51 -9.97 -2.39 -7.36
C GLY A 51 -8.47 -2.26 -7.09
N PRO A 52 -7.91 -1.05 -7.17
CA PRO A 52 -6.48 -0.84 -7.01
C PRO A 52 -6.01 -1.15 -5.59
N ILE A 53 -6.42 -0.34 -4.60
CA ILE A 53 -6.02 -0.48 -3.20
C ILE A 53 -7.15 0.03 -2.30
N MET A 54 -7.53 -0.76 -1.30
CA MET A 54 -8.44 -0.29 -0.26
C MET A 54 -7.65 0.44 0.83
N LEU A 55 -7.95 1.72 1.03
CA LEU A 55 -7.31 2.57 2.03
C LEU A 55 -8.23 2.79 3.24
N THR A 56 -7.63 3.03 4.40
CA THR A 56 -8.39 3.52 5.56
C THR A 56 -8.84 4.96 5.32
N SER A 57 -9.92 5.38 5.96
CA SER A 57 -10.45 6.74 5.84
C SER A 57 -9.42 7.83 6.21
N GLU A 58 -8.52 7.52 7.14
CA GLU A 58 -7.44 8.40 7.56
C GLU A 58 -6.38 8.55 6.46
N LEU A 59 -5.88 7.43 5.92
CA LEU A 59 -4.94 7.45 4.82
C LEU A 59 -5.53 8.16 3.61
N TYR A 60 -6.79 7.87 3.26
CA TYR A 60 -7.46 8.53 2.15
C TYR A 60 -7.51 10.05 2.32
N ARG A 61 -7.92 10.55 3.49
CA ARG A 61 -7.96 12.00 3.77
C ARG A 61 -6.58 12.64 3.72
N PHE A 62 -5.57 11.92 4.21
CA PHE A 62 -4.18 12.37 4.12
C PHE A 62 -3.74 12.48 2.65
N PHE A 63 -4.03 11.48 1.83
CA PHE A 63 -3.74 11.51 0.38
C PHE A 63 -4.42 12.66 -0.34
N MET A 64 -5.70 12.91 -0.08
CA MET A 64 -6.40 14.04 -0.71
C MET A 64 -5.71 15.38 -0.44
N LYS A 65 -5.10 15.57 0.72
CA LYS A 65 -4.32 16.78 1.03
C LYS A 65 -2.92 16.73 0.41
N ALA A 66 -2.33 15.54 0.38
CA ALA A 66 -0.95 15.33 0.03
C ALA A 66 -0.66 15.19 -1.46
N GLU A 67 -1.69 15.13 -2.32
CA GLU A 67 -1.49 15.32 -3.77
C GLU A 67 -0.90 16.70 -4.09
N LEU A 68 -1.17 17.70 -3.23
CA LEU A 68 -0.57 19.02 -3.36
C LEU A 68 0.91 18.98 -2.93
N PRO A 69 1.78 19.83 -3.53
CA PRO A 69 3.13 20.07 -3.02
C PRO A 69 3.12 20.39 -1.53
N ARG A 70 4.11 19.89 -0.76
CA ARG A 70 4.21 20.10 0.69
C ARG A 70 4.14 21.58 1.11
N SER A 71 4.60 22.49 0.26
CA SER A 71 4.54 23.94 0.47
C SER A 71 3.12 24.51 0.56
N LEU A 72 2.13 23.79 0.03
CA LEU A 72 0.72 24.20 -0.02
C LEU A 72 -0.14 23.50 1.05
N TRP A 73 0.46 22.66 1.90
CA TRP A 73 -0.27 21.99 2.98
C TRP A 73 -0.60 23.01 4.07
N ARG A 74 -1.89 23.34 4.23
CA ARG A 74 -2.34 24.20 5.33
C ARG A 74 -2.32 23.40 6.63
N SER A 75 -1.53 23.89 7.59
CA SER A 75 -1.44 23.43 8.98
C SER A 75 -2.75 23.59 9.73
#